data_AF-A0A5B7SMH2-F1
#
_entry.id   AF-A0A5B7SMH2-F1
#
_cell.length_a   1.000
_cell.length_b   1.000
_cell.length_c   1.000
_cell.angle_alpha   90.00
_cell.angle_beta   90.00
_cell.angle_gamma   90.00
#
_symmetry.space_group_name_H-M   'P 1'
#
loop_
_entity.id
_entity.type
_entity.pdbx_description
1 polymer ?
#
loop_
_entity_poly.entity_id
_entity_poly.type
_entity_poly.pdbx_seq_one_letter_code
_entity_poly.pdbx_strand_id
1 'polypeptide(L)'
;MKTLHSVFLILLLVVIGCDDQKKELAEKFDKLQAQHDSLSQAHSKFKSVHEGMSQKHQEFKSSLEGMELQDSTILEDVARHEVILKTHDALLEGHDEIFSAHDELRKGFGEKSAAEMEVQLSEMMETHKKLMDEHTDMEEEHVMMEKEHTMIMSKLDSVKTTESK
;
A
#
# COMPACT_ATOMS: atom_id res chain seq x y z
N MET A 1 34.50 -29.37 -62.25
CA MET A 1 33.54 -28.24 -62.37
C MET A 1 32.34 -28.61 -61.51
N LYS A 2 32.33 -28.29 -60.20
CA LYS A 2 31.82 -27.06 -59.56
C LYS A 2 30.43 -26.63 -60.04
N THR A 3 29.42 -26.93 -59.23
CA THR A 3 28.27 -26.07 -58.84
C THR A 3 27.63 -26.73 -57.62
N LEU A 4 28.08 -26.43 -56.39
CA LEU A 4 27.76 -25.27 -55.54
C LEU A 4 26.29 -25.21 -55.11
N HIS A 5 26.11 -25.33 -53.80
CA HIS A 5 24.89 -25.30 -52.99
C HIS A 5 23.88 -24.21 -53.36
N SER A 6 22.60 -24.55 -53.29
CA SER A 6 21.56 -23.55 -53.04
C SER A 6 20.37 -24.17 -52.30
N VAL A 7 20.52 -24.27 -50.98
CA VAL A 7 19.39 -24.39 -50.05
C VAL A 7 19.64 -23.38 -48.95
N PHE A 8 19.20 -22.14 -49.17
CA PHE A 8 19.00 -21.20 -48.07
C PHE A 8 17.96 -20.16 -48.50
N LEU A 9 16.70 -20.40 -48.14
CA LEU A 9 15.71 -19.34 -48.04
C LEU A 9 14.76 -19.69 -46.90
N ILE A 10 15.22 -19.44 -45.68
CA ILE A 10 14.39 -19.52 -44.48
C ILE A 10 14.45 -18.16 -43.78
N LEU A 11 13.27 -17.54 -43.74
CA LEU A 11 12.69 -16.71 -42.68
C LEU A 11 13.39 -15.40 -42.31
N LEU A 12 12.85 -14.29 -42.81
CA LEU A 12 13.20 -12.93 -42.39
C LEU A 12 11.97 -12.00 -42.42
N LEU A 13 10.91 -12.35 -41.67
CA LEU A 13 9.71 -11.51 -41.49
C LEU A 13 9.17 -11.56 -40.04
N VAL A 14 10.02 -11.33 -39.03
CA VAL A 14 9.55 -11.20 -37.62
C VAL A 14 9.99 -9.89 -36.97
N VAL A 15 10.85 -9.08 -37.60
CA VAL A 15 11.51 -7.98 -36.88
C VAL A 15 10.65 -6.71 -36.72
N ILE A 16 9.61 -6.50 -37.53
CA ILE A 16 8.84 -5.25 -37.52
C ILE A 16 7.79 -5.21 -36.38
N GLY A 17 7.29 -6.36 -35.92
CA GLY A 17 6.26 -6.42 -34.87
C GLY A 17 6.78 -6.23 -33.43
N CYS A 18 8.06 -6.52 -33.17
CA CYS A 18 8.63 -6.42 -31.83
C CYS A 18 8.86 -4.97 -31.37
N ASP A 19 9.24 -4.07 -32.28
CA ASP A 19 9.54 -2.67 -31.94
C ASP A 19 8.28 -1.89 -31.57
N ASP A 20 7.16 -2.14 -32.27
CA ASP A 20 5.87 -1.52 -31.96
C ASP A 20 5.31 -2.02 -30.61
N GLN A 21 5.46 -3.32 -30.30
CA GLN A 21 5.04 -3.89 -29.02
C GLN A 21 5.83 -3.30 -27.84
N LYS A 22 7.17 -3.24 -27.94
CA LYS A 22 7.99 -2.66 -26.87
C LYS A 22 7.69 -1.19 -26.63
N LYS A 23 7.38 -0.44 -27.69
CA LYS A 23 6.94 0.95 -27.59
C LYS A 23 5.63 1.07 -26.81
N GLU A 24 4.62 0.25 -27.11
CA GLU A 24 3.36 0.23 -26.37
C GLU A 24 3.56 -0.12 -24.88
N LEU A 25 4.44 -1.09 -24.59
CA LEU A 25 4.77 -1.49 -23.22
C LEU A 25 5.50 -0.38 -22.46
N ALA A 26 6.40 0.36 -23.12
CA ALA A 26 7.04 1.54 -22.54
C ALA A 26 6.02 2.65 -22.22
N GLU A 27 5.07 2.91 -23.12
CA GLU A 27 4.00 3.90 -22.86
C GLU A 27 3.08 3.48 -21.69
N LYS A 28 2.82 2.18 -21.52
CA LYS A 28 2.10 1.64 -20.36
C LYS A 28 2.91 1.80 -19.07
N PHE A 29 4.21 1.53 -19.14
CA PHE A 29 5.12 1.73 -18.02
C PHE A 29 5.16 3.19 -17.56
N ASP A 30 5.27 4.13 -18.49
CA ASP A 30 5.26 5.57 -18.17
C ASP A 30 3.98 5.99 -17.43
N LYS A 31 2.82 5.46 -17.85
CA LYS A 31 1.54 5.70 -17.17
C LYS A 31 1.53 5.11 -15.76
N LEU A 32 1.99 3.87 -15.60
CA LEU A 32 2.08 3.23 -14.29
C LEU A 32 3.09 3.95 -13.38
N GLN A 33 4.19 4.45 -13.92
CA GLN A 33 5.16 5.24 -13.17
C GLN A 33 4.54 6.54 -12.66
N ALA A 34 3.73 7.23 -13.47
CA ALA A 34 3.00 8.41 -13.00
C ALA A 34 2.00 8.08 -11.87
N GLN A 35 1.34 6.91 -11.95
CA GLN A 35 0.48 6.42 -10.87
C GLN A 35 1.28 6.07 -9.61
N HIS A 36 2.42 5.41 -9.77
CA HIS A 36 3.37 5.10 -8.69
C HIS A 36 3.82 6.37 -7.96
N ASP A 37 4.23 7.41 -8.70
CA ASP A 37 4.68 8.67 -8.11
C ASP A 37 3.54 9.34 -7.30
N SER A 38 2.31 9.29 -7.82
CA SER A 38 1.12 9.79 -7.10
C SER A 38 0.81 8.96 -5.85
N LEU A 39 0.92 7.64 -5.95
CA LEU A 39 0.65 6.71 -4.85
C LEU A 39 1.71 6.83 -3.75
N SER A 40 2.98 6.99 -4.11
CA SER A 40 4.09 7.25 -3.17
C SER A 40 3.88 8.55 -2.40
N GLN A 41 3.41 9.60 -3.07
CA GLN A 41 3.07 10.85 -2.40
C GLN A 41 1.87 10.67 -1.44
N ALA A 42 0.82 9.96 -1.87
CA ALA A 42 -0.34 9.68 -1.03
C ALA A 42 0.07 8.86 0.20
N HIS A 43 0.88 7.82 0.00
CA HIS A 43 1.45 6.99 1.04
C HIS A 43 2.25 7.80 2.06
N SER A 44 3.14 8.69 1.59
CA SER A 44 3.91 9.58 2.47
C SER A 44 3.02 10.47 3.34
N LYS A 45 1.91 10.99 2.79
CA LYS A 45 0.92 11.77 3.56
C LYS A 45 0.18 10.87 4.55
N PHE A 46 -0.20 9.67 4.12
CA PHE A 46 -0.89 8.71 4.97
C PHE A 46 -0.04 8.29 6.17
N LYS A 47 1.28 8.11 6.03
CA LYS A 47 2.18 7.86 7.17
C LYS A 47 2.07 8.94 8.25
N SER A 48 1.96 10.22 7.86
CA SER A 48 1.74 11.30 8.83
C SER A 48 0.36 11.25 9.50
N VAL A 49 -0.67 10.86 8.76
CA VAL A 49 -2.02 10.62 9.33
C VAL A 49 -1.98 9.47 10.34
N HIS A 50 -1.32 8.38 9.98
CA HIS A 50 -1.13 7.20 10.82
C HIS A 50 -0.36 7.54 12.10
N GLU A 51 0.74 8.28 12.01
CA GLU A 51 1.49 8.75 13.18
C GLU A 51 0.61 9.59 14.13
N GLY A 52 -0.21 10.49 13.56
CA GLY A 52 -1.18 11.27 14.34
C GLY A 52 -2.24 10.40 15.01
N MET A 53 -2.73 9.35 14.34
CA MET A 53 -3.69 8.41 14.92
C MET A 53 -3.05 7.59 16.05
N SER A 54 -1.82 7.13 15.87
CA SER A 54 -1.05 6.44 16.90
C SER A 54 -0.82 7.31 18.13
N GLN A 55 -0.50 8.60 17.94
CA GLN A 55 -0.40 9.55 19.05
C GLN A 55 -1.74 9.72 19.78
N LYS A 56 -2.83 9.95 19.05
CA LYS A 56 -4.19 10.05 19.64
C LYS A 56 -4.55 8.81 20.44
N HIS A 57 -4.18 7.62 19.96
CA HIS A 57 -4.41 6.37 20.69
C HIS A 57 -3.61 6.30 22.00
N GLN A 58 -2.35 6.74 22.00
CA GLN A 58 -1.56 6.81 23.24
C GLN A 58 -2.12 7.84 24.24
N GLU A 59 -2.60 8.99 23.76
CA GLU A 59 -3.28 9.99 24.59
C GLU A 59 -4.60 9.46 25.17
N PHE A 60 -5.39 8.76 24.36
CA PHE A 60 -6.61 8.08 24.79
C PHE A 60 -6.32 7.05 25.88
N LYS A 61 -5.32 6.18 25.67
CA LYS A 61 -4.88 5.20 26.68
C LYS A 61 -4.44 5.88 27.97
N SER A 62 -3.63 6.94 27.87
CA SER A 62 -3.17 7.72 29.02
C SER A 62 -4.36 8.33 29.79
N SER A 63 -5.40 8.75 29.08
CA SER A 63 -6.62 9.29 29.71
C SER A 63 -7.36 8.23 30.52
N LEU A 64 -7.28 6.95 30.12
CA LEU A 64 -7.89 5.84 30.87
C LEU A 64 -7.08 5.43 32.10
N GLU A 65 -5.81 5.82 32.20
CA GLU A 65 -4.96 5.47 33.34
C GLU A 65 -5.50 6.08 34.64
N GLY A 66 -5.60 5.25 35.68
CA GLY A 66 -6.13 5.67 36.98
C GLY A 66 -7.65 5.84 37.03
N MET A 67 -8.38 5.61 35.92
CA MET A 67 -9.83 5.49 35.97
C MET A 67 -10.24 4.10 36.47
N GLU A 68 -11.27 4.03 37.31
CA GLU A 68 -11.91 2.75 37.65
C GLU A 68 -12.80 2.32 36.48
N LEU A 69 -12.32 1.35 35.69
CA LEU A 69 -13.04 0.81 34.54
C LEU A 69 -13.89 -0.39 34.97
N GLN A 70 -15.20 -0.21 35.04
CA GLN A 70 -16.13 -1.29 35.36
C GLN A 70 -16.46 -2.18 34.16
N ASP A 71 -16.31 -1.66 32.94
CA ASP A 71 -16.53 -2.40 31.70
C ASP A 71 -15.19 -2.92 31.17
N SER A 72 -14.97 -4.23 31.29
CA SER A 72 -13.73 -4.88 30.86
C SER A 72 -13.52 -4.86 29.34
N THR A 73 -14.57 -4.63 28.55
CA THR A 73 -14.47 -4.55 27.08
C THR A 73 -13.66 -3.34 26.62
N ILE A 74 -13.59 -2.27 27.42
CA ILE A 74 -12.76 -1.09 27.12
C ILE A 74 -11.28 -1.45 26.99
N LEU A 75 -10.76 -2.29 27.88
CA LEU A 75 -9.35 -2.70 27.83
C LEU A 75 -9.07 -3.65 26.66
N GLU A 76 -10.05 -4.46 26.27
CA GLU A 76 -9.98 -5.32 25.08
C GLU A 76 -9.92 -4.47 23.80
N ASP A 77 -10.78 -3.46 23.68
CA ASP A 77 -10.77 -2.53 22.55
C ASP A 77 -9.45 -1.77 22.44
N VAL A 78 -8.91 -1.28 23.56
CA VAL A 78 -7.59 -0.63 23.60
C VAL A 78 -6.49 -1.58 23.09
N ALA A 79 -6.49 -2.83 23.57
CA ALA A 79 -5.49 -3.81 23.14
C ALA A 79 -5.64 -4.16 21.64
N ARG A 80 -6.88 -4.28 21.14
CA ARG A 80 -7.16 -4.50 19.73
C ARG A 80 -6.65 -3.36 18.87
N HIS A 81 -6.88 -2.11 19.28
CA HIS A 81 -6.38 -0.92 18.59
C HIS A 81 -4.85 -0.89 18.48
N GLU A 82 -4.16 -1.23 19.57
CA GLU A 82 -2.69 -1.34 19.58
C GLU A 82 -2.18 -2.39 18.59
N VAL A 83 -2.89 -3.52 18.43
CA VAL A 83 -2.56 -4.55 17.44
C VAL A 83 -2.79 -4.05 16.01
N ILE A 84 -3.90 -3.35 15.76
CA ILE A 84 -4.21 -2.75 14.46
C ILE A 84 -3.10 -1.78 14.05
N LEU A 85 -2.74 -0.83 14.93
CA LEU A 85 -1.71 0.17 14.64
C LEU A 85 -0.35 -0.47 14.36
N LYS A 86 0.06 -1.49 15.12
CA LYS A 86 1.30 -2.24 14.84
C LYS A 86 1.26 -3.00 13.52
N THR A 87 0.08 -3.48 13.13
CA THR A 87 -0.10 -4.15 11.84
C THR A 87 0.05 -3.14 10.71
N HIS A 88 -0.49 -1.94 10.88
CA HIS A 88 -0.30 -0.83 9.93
C HIS A 88 1.18 -0.45 9.83
N ASP A 89 1.90 -0.31 10.95
CA ASP A 89 3.35 0.00 10.93
C ASP A 89 4.12 -0.98 10.02
N ALA A 90 3.86 -2.28 10.18
CA ALA A 90 4.49 -3.32 9.36
C ALA A 90 4.07 -3.27 7.89
N LEU A 91 2.80 -2.98 7.60
CA LEU A 91 2.32 -2.79 6.22
C LEU A 91 2.99 -1.58 5.57
N LEU A 92 3.08 -0.46 6.28
CA LEU A 92 3.70 0.77 5.78
C LEU A 92 5.19 0.59 5.50
N GLU A 93 5.92 -0.15 6.34
CA GLU A 93 7.31 -0.53 6.07
C GLU A 93 7.42 -1.40 4.81
N GLY A 94 6.53 -2.40 4.65
CA GLY A 94 6.48 -3.21 3.43
C GLY A 94 6.13 -2.41 2.18
N HIS A 95 5.29 -1.38 2.31
CA HIS A 95 4.98 -0.45 1.21
C HIS A 95 6.21 0.38 0.81
N ASP A 96 7.01 0.86 1.77
CA ASP A 96 8.27 1.57 1.49
C ASP A 96 9.24 0.69 0.66
N GLU A 97 9.34 -0.60 0.98
CA GLU A 97 10.15 -1.56 0.22
C GLU A 97 9.64 -1.73 -1.22
N ILE A 98 8.32 -1.83 -1.39
CA ILE A 98 7.68 -1.89 -2.72
C ILE A 98 8.01 -0.63 -3.52
N PHE A 99 7.89 0.56 -2.92
CA PHE A 99 8.21 1.81 -3.61
C PHE A 99 9.67 1.84 -4.08
N SER A 100 10.60 1.42 -3.21
CA SER A 100 12.01 1.31 -3.57
C SER A 100 12.27 0.30 -4.69
N ALA A 101 11.56 -0.83 -4.70
CA ALA A 101 11.73 -1.86 -5.73
C ALA A 101 11.27 -1.37 -7.11
N HIS A 102 10.15 -0.66 -7.17
CA HIS A 102 9.65 -0.04 -8.40
C HIS A 102 10.59 1.07 -8.91
N ASP A 103 11.17 1.89 -8.02
CA ASP A 103 12.16 2.90 -8.41
C ASP A 103 13.43 2.27 -9.02
N GLU A 104 13.82 1.08 -8.55
CA GLU A 104 14.92 0.31 -9.15
C GLU A 104 14.53 -0.28 -10.49
N LEU A 105 13.32 -0.85 -10.61
CA LEU A 105 12.80 -1.41 -11.87
C LEU A 105 12.88 -0.40 -13.02
N ARG A 106 12.59 0.88 -12.74
CA ARG A 106 12.68 1.99 -13.70
C ARG A 106 14.04 2.09 -14.40
N LYS A 107 15.14 1.77 -13.72
CA LYS A 107 16.50 1.92 -14.27
C LYS A 107 16.80 0.92 -15.38
N GLY A 108 16.14 -0.24 -15.40
CA GLY A 108 16.40 -1.33 -16.34
C GLY A 108 15.20 -1.79 -17.17
N PHE A 109 14.04 -1.13 -17.03
CA PHE A 109 12.80 -1.59 -17.67
C PHE A 109 12.91 -1.68 -19.20
N GLY A 110 13.51 -0.66 -19.85
CA GLY A 110 13.65 -0.62 -21.31
C GLY A 110 14.61 -1.65 -21.91
N GLU A 111 15.50 -2.23 -21.11
CA GLU A 111 16.47 -3.24 -21.54
C GLU A 111 15.87 -4.66 -21.59
N LYS A 112 14.69 -4.84 -20.96
CA LYS A 112 14.00 -6.13 -20.86
C LYS A 112 13.43 -6.58 -22.21
N SER A 113 13.20 -7.89 -22.35
CA SER A 113 12.39 -8.43 -23.43
C SER A 113 10.92 -8.01 -23.29
N ALA A 114 10.16 -8.04 -24.38
CA ALA A 114 8.74 -7.68 -24.34
C ALA A 114 7.94 -8.56 -23.35
N ALA A 115 8.25 -9.86 -23.31
CA ALA A 115 7.61 -10.78 -22.36
C ALA A 115 7.93 -10.44 -20.89
N GLU A 116 9.18 -10.08 -20.57
CA GLU A 116 9.54 -9.64 -19.23
C GLU A 116 8.87 -8.31 -18.87
N MET A 117 8.79 -7.37 -19.81
CA MET A 117 8.07 -6.10 -19.61
C MET A 117 6.59 -6.35 -19.31
N GLU A 118 5.92 -7.24 -20.03
CA GLU A 118 4.51 -7.60 -19.78
C GLU A 118 4.30 -8.16 -18.37
N VAL A 119 5.16 -9.08 -17.94
CA VAL A 119 5.10 -9.64 -16.58
C VAL A 119 5.28 -8.55 -15.54
N GLN A 120 6.30 -7.70 -15.68
CA GLN A 120 6.57 -6.61 -14.75
C GLN A 120 5.43 -5.59 -14.69
N LEU A 121 4.83 -5.24 -15.82
CA LEU A 121 3.65 -4.35 -15.85
C LEU A 121 2.46 -4.96 -15.11
N SER A 122 2.22 -6.25 -15.29
CA SER A 122 1.14 -6.95 -14.58
C SER A 122 1.40 -6.96 -13.06
N GLU A 123 2.63 -7.23 -12.63
CA GLU A 123 3.02 -7.22 -11.22
C GLU A 123 2.87 -5.81 -10.60
N MET A 124 3.28 -4.76 -11.32
CA MET A 124 3.10 -3.37 -10.87
C MET A 124 1.62 -3.01 -10.71
N MET A 125 0.76 -3.42 -11.66
CA MET A 125 -0.68 -3.16 -11.59
C MET A 125 -1.33 -3.85 -10.39
N GLU A 126 -1.04 -5.13 -10.18
CA GLU A 126 -1.50 -5.90 -9.02
C GLU A 126 -1.05 -5.24 -7.71
N THR A 127 0.23 -4.83 -7.66
CA THR A 127 0.81 -4.21 -6.48
C THR A 127 0.18 -2.86 -6.18
N HIS A 128 -0.02 -2.00 -7.19
CA HIS A 128 -0.73 -0.72 -7.01
C HIS A 128 -2.16 -0.94 -6.50
N LYS A 129 -2.87 -1.93 -7.04
CA LYS A 129 -4.22 -2.26 -6.56
C LYS A 129 -4.18 -2.68 -5.09
N LYS A 130 -3.28 -3.58 -4.72
CA LYS A 130 -3.10 -4.04 -3.33
C LYS A 130 -2.81 -2.88 -2.38
N LEU A 131 -1.88 -1.99 -2.75
CA LEU A 131 -1.55 -0.79 -1.96
C LEU A 131 -2.77 0.11 -1.74
N MET A 132 -3.59 0.33 -2.78
CA MET A 132 -4.81 1.15 -2.67
C MET A 132 -5.88 0.49 -1.78
N ASP A 133 -6.08 -0.82 -1.93
CA ASP A 133 -7.02 -1.58 -1.11
C ASP A 133 -6.57 -1.55 0.37
N GLU A 134 -5.29 -1.82 0.65
CA GLU A 134 -4.73 -1.76 2.01
C GLU A 134 -4.82 -0.36 2.62
N HIS A 135 -4.57 0.72 1.86
CA HIS A 135 -4.79 2.07 2.35
C HIS A 135 -6.25 2.35 2.70
N THR A 136 -7.20 1.84 1.90
CA THR A 136 -8.63 1.99 2.17
C THR A 136 -9.00 1.31 3.49
N ASP A 137 -8.55 0.08 3.68
CA ASP A 137 -8.80 -0.68 4.92
C ASP A 137 -8.22 0.05 6.14
N MET A 138 -6.99 0.56 6.04
CA MET A 138 -6.36 1.29 7.15
C MET A 138 -7.11 2.61 7.48
N GLU A 139 -7.62 3.33 6.47
CA GLU A 139 -8.44 4.53 6.66
C GLU A 139 -9.76 4.20 7.38
N GLU A 140 -10.44 3.13 6.96
CA GLU A 140 -11.68 2.66 7.61
C GLU A 140 -11.44 2.28 9.07
N GLU A 141 -10.33 1.60 9.36
CA GLU A 141 -9.93 1.23 10.71
C GLU A 141 -9.62 2.46 11.57
N HIS A 142 -8.96 3.50 11.04
CA HIS A 142 -8.76 4.76 11.78
C HIS A 142 -10.09 5.42 12.14
N VAL A 143 -11.03 5.49 11.20
CA VAL A 143 -12.38 6.05 11.44
C VAL A 143 -13.12 5.25 12.52
N MET A 144 -13.03 3.93 12.46
CA MET A 144 -13.62 3.04 13.48
C MET A 144 -13.01 3.32 14.85
N MET A 145 -11.68 3.38 14.95
CA MET A 145 -10.98 3.64 16.20
C MET A 145 -11.33 5.01 16.81
N GLU A 146 -11.39 6.07 16.01
CA GLU A 146 -11.77 7.41 16.49
C GLU A 146 -13.21 7.44 17.04
N LYS A 147 -14.14 6.75 16.37
CA LYS A 147 -15.52 6.63 16.83
C LYS A 147 -15.61 5.88 18.15
N GLU A 148 -14.85 4.80 18.30
CA GLU A 148 -14.83 4.00 19.52
C GLU A 148 -14.18 4.74 20.69
N HIS A 149 -13.07 5.45 20.46
CA HIS A 149 -12.49 6.35 21.47
C HIS A 149 -13.52 7.36 21.97
N THR A 150 -14.27 8.00 21.06
CA THR A 150 -15.32 8.97 21.40
C THR A 150 -16.45 8.32 22.21
N MET A 151 -16.89 7.13 21.81
CA MET A 151 -17.95 6.40 22.51
C MET A 151 -17.53 6.01 23.93
N ILE A 152 -16.31 5.50 24.10
CA ILE A 152 -15.78 5.10 25.40
C ILE A 152 -15.68 6.31 26.33
N MET A 153 -15.11 7.42 25.87
CA MET A 153 -15.03 8.66 26.66
C MET A 153 -16.41 9.16 27.10
N SER A 154 -17.38 9.18 26.19
CA SER A 154 -18.75 9.59 26.52
C SER A 154 -19.42 8.69 27.56
N LYS A 155 -19.21 7.36 27.47
CA LYS A 155 -19.71 6.42 28.49
C LYS A 155 -19.08 6.72 29.85
N LEU A 156 -17.76 6.91 29.92
CA LEU A 156 -17.04 7.16 31.17
C LEU A 156 -17.48 8.48 31.83
N ASP A 157 -17.71 9.53 31.05
CA ASP A 157 -18.23 10.80 31.57
C ASP A 157 -19.64 10.64 32.15
N SER A 158 -20.51 9.87 31.49
CA SER A 158 -21.87 9.61 31.97
C SER A 158 -21.88 8.89 33.32
N VAL A 159 -20.99 7.90 33.52
CA VAL A 159 -20.87 7.13 34.76
C VAL A 159 -20.40 8.02 35.92
N LYS A 160 -19.35 8.84 35.72
CA LYS A 160 -18.87 9.79 36.73
C LYS A 160 -19.97 10.76 37.19
N THR A 161 -20.82 11.19 36.26
CA THR A 161 -21.92 12.11 36.54
C THR A 161 -23.04 11.45 37.35
N THR A 162 -23.26 10.13 37.18
CA THR A 162 -24.26 9.38 37.95
C THR A 162 -23.80 9.02 39.37
N GLU A 163 -22.50 8.79 39.59
CA GLU A 163 -21.95 8.48 40.92
C GLU A 163 -21.77 9.71 41.82
N SER A 164 -21.76 10.91 41.23
CA SER A 164 -21.61 12.19 41.96
C SER A 164 -22.95 12.82 42.42
N LYS A 165 -24.08 12.12 42.28
CA LYS A 165 -25.41 12.54 42.74
C LYS A 165 -25.90 11.69 43.90
#